data_AF-A0A142L167-F1
#
_entry.id   AF-A0A142L167-F1
#
_cell.length_a   1.000
_cell.length_b   1.000
_cell.length_c   1.000
_cell.angle_alpha   90.00
_cell.angle_beta   90.00
_cell.angle_gamma   90.00
#
_symmetry.space_group_name_H-M   'P 1'
#
loop_
_entity.id
_entity.type
_entity.pdbx_description
1 polymer ?
#
loop_
_entity_poly.entity_id
_entity_poly.type
_entity_poly.pdbx_seq_one_letter_code
_entity_poly.pdbx_strand_id
1 'polypeptide(L)'
;MDELSIKVNIADRFYPLSVNAEQEEQVRKAAKLINDKLKAYEKQFSVKDKQDILSMCALELATELIQLRSKPLIEDNGLSKELAEIQHLLKQVQL
;
A
#
# COMPACT_ATOMS: atom_id res chain seq x y z
N MET A 1 11.47 -4.14 21.54
CA MET A 1 11.12 -4.22 20.11
C MET A 1 12.31 -4.89 19.46
N ASP A 2 12.15 -6.13 19.02
CA ASP A 2 13.24 -6.89 18.44
C ASP A 2 13.41 -6.48 16.98
N GLU A 3 14.48 -5.73 16.70
CA GLU A 3 14.90 -5.41 15.35
C GLU A 3 15.55 -6.63 14.71
N LEU A 4 15.07 -6.99 13.53
CA LEU A 4 15.60 -8.06 12.70
C LEU A 4 16.37 -7.46 11.53
N SER A 5 17.59 -7.94 11.33
CA SER A 5 18.35 -7.65 10.12
C SER A 5 17.93 -8.62 9.01
N ILE A 6 17.30 -8.10 7.97
CA ILE A 6 16.87 -8.85 6.79
C ILE A 6 17.62 -8.41 5.53
N LYS A 7 17.63 -9.29 4.52
CA LYS A 7 18.19 -9.00 3.20
C LYS A 7 17.08 -9.09 2.16
N VAL A 8 16.79 -7.97 1.51
CA VAL A 8 15.69 -7.83 0.54
C VAL A 8 16.26 -7.71 -0.87
N ASN A 9 15.65 -8.38 -1.85
CA ASN A 9 16.04 -8.28 -3.26
C ASN A 9 15.08 -7.33 -4.00
N ILE A 10 15.63 -6.32 -4.67
CA ILE A 10 14.90 -5.39 -5.54
C ILE A 10 15.72 -5.19 -6.82
N ALA A 11 15.13 -5.46 -7.98
CA ALA A 11 15.76 -5.28 -9.30
C ALA A 11 17.16 -5.91 -9.42
N ASP A 12 17.29 -7.18 -8.97
CA ASP A 12 18.54 -7.95 -8.92
C ASP A 12 19.61 -7.42 -7.94
N ARG A 13 19.25 -6.47 -7.09
CA ARG A 13 20.14 -5.92 -6.05
C ARG A 13 19.64 -6.31 -4.68
N PHE A 14 20.58 -6.70 -3.82
CA PHE A 14 20.27 -7.05 -2.44
C PHE A 14 20.58 -5.89 -1.51
N TYR A 15 19.60 -5.50 -0.71
CA TYR A 15 19.70 -4.44 0.27
C TYR A 15 19.57 -5.04 1.69
N PRO A 16 20.58 -4.87 2.56
CA PRO A 16 20.44 -5.18 3.97
C PRO A 16 19.59 -4.09 4.65
N LEU A 17 18.57 -4.48 5.41
CA LEU A 17 17.65 -3.59 6.10
C LEU A 17 17.45 -4.10 7.54
N SER A 18 17.37 -3.18 8.49
CA SER A 18 16.95 -3.49 9.87
C SER A 18 15.49 -3.08 10.02
N VAL A 19 14.62 -4.02 10.37
CA VAL A 19 13.17 -3.84 10.45
C VAL A 19 12.61 -4.50 11.69
N ASN A 20 11.51 -3.99 12.23
CA ASN A 20 10.81 -4.66 13.31
C ASN A 20 10.16 -5.96 12.81
N ALA A 21 10.07 -6.97 13.68
CA ALA A 21 9.43 -8.26 13.37
C ALA A 21 8.03 -8.13 12.77
N GLU A 22 7.23 -7.18 13.27
CA GLU A 22 5.86 -6.92 12.80
C GLU A 22 5.81 -6.37 11.36
N GLN A 23 6.90 -5.73 10.91
CA GLN A 23 6.97 -5.08 9.59
C GLN A 23 7.67 -5.95 8.54
N GLU A 24 8.40 -6.99 8.96
CA GLU A 24 9.21 -7.84 8.10
C GLU A 24 8.41 -8.37 6.90
N GLU A 25 7.22 -8.91 7.17
CA GLU A 25 6.35 -9.48 6.14
C GLU A 25 5.88 -8.40 5.15
N GLN A 26 5.53 -7.22 5.64
CA GLN A 26 5.09 -6.10 4.81
C GLN A 26 6.21 -5.61 3.89
N VAL A 27 7.43 -5.52 4.41
CA VAL A 27 8.62 -5.11 3.65
C VAL A 27 8.92 -6.11 2.53
N ARG A 28 8.82 -7.42 2.81
CA ARG A 28 8.97 -8.46 1.78
C ARG A 28 7.90 -8.39 0.71
N LYS A 29 6.64 -8.20 1.10
CA LYS A 29 5.52 -8.04 0.16
C LYS A 29 5.72 -6.82 -0.74
N ALA A 30 6.14 -5.69 -0.19
CA ALA A 30 6.43 -4.48 -0.95
C ALA A 30 7.56 -4.70 -1.97
N ALA A 31 8.66 -5.35 -1.56
CA ALA A 31 9.76 -5.66 -2.47
C ALA A 31 9.34 -6.60 -3.61
N LYS A 32 8.51 -7.61 -3.30
CA LYS A 32 7.95 -8.51 -4.32
C LYS A 32 7.09 -7.74 -5.33
N LEU A 33 6.20 -6.86 -4.84
CA LEU A 33 5.35 -6.02 -5.69
C LEU A 33 6.17 -5.17 -6.67
N ILE A 34 7.24 -4.53 -6.19
CA ILE A 34 8.14 -3.73 -7.04
C ILE A 34 8.77 -4.61 -8.13
N ASN A 35 9.28 -5.79 -7.77
CA ASN A 35 9.90 -6.70 -8.74
C ASN A 35 8.90 -7.23 -9.78
N ASP A 36 7.67 -7.50 -9.39
CA ASP A 36 6.63 -7.97 -10.29
C ASP A 36 6.23 -6.86 -11.29
N LYS A 37 6.06 -5.61 -10.83
CA LYS A 37 5.84 -4.45 -11.71
C LYS A 37 7.03 -4.24 -12.66
N LEU A 38 8.26 -4.27 -12.14
CA LEU A 38 9.48 -4.12 -12.95
C LEU A 38 9.50 -5.13 -14.12
N LYS A 39 9.22 -6.41 -13.83
CA LYS A 39 9.15 -7.46 -14.87
C LYS A 39 8.05 -7.23 -15.90
N ALA A 40 6.91 -6.67 -15.49
CA ALA A 40 5.83 -6.33 -16.42
C ALA A 40 6.28 -5.22 -17.39
N TYR A 41 6.91 -4.17 -16.86
CA TYR A 41 7.44 -3.08 -17.66
C TYR A 41 8.60 -3.51 -18.56
N GLU A 42 9.53 -4.34 -18.09
CA GLU A 42 10.62 -4.90 -18.91
C GLU A 42 10.10 -5.69 -20.13
N LYS A 43 8.96 -6.38 -19.99
CA LYS A 43 8.32 -7.09 -21.10
C LYS A 43 7.62 -6.14 -22.08
N GLN A 44 7.01 -5.08 -21.57
CA GLN A 44 6.14 -4.20 -22.33
C GLN A 44 6.90 -3.09 -23.04
N PHE A 45 7.98 -2.63 -22.44
CA PHE A 45 8.85 -1.60 -22.95
C PHE A 45 10.22 -2.22 -23.09
N SER A 46 10.76 -2.31 -24.31
CA SER A 46 12.15 -2.72 -24.58
C SER A 46 13.16 -1.66 -24.09
N VAL A 47 12.86 -1.01 -22.97
CA VAL A 47 13.64 0.03 -22.30
C VAL A 47 14.89 -0.63 -21.76
N LYS A 48 16.03 -0.06 -22.14
CA LYS A 48 17.35 -0.61 -21.82
C LYS A 48 17.83 -0.23 -20.41
N ASP A 49 17.25 0.81 -19.80
CA ASP A 49 17.68 1.28 -18.49
C ASP A 49 16.71 0.86 -17.38
N LYS A 50 17.23 0.06 -16.43
CA LYS A 50 16.49 -0.38 -15.24
C LYS A 50 16.09 0.79 -14.34
N GLN A 51 16.82 1.91 -14.36
CA GLN A 51 16.51 3.09 -13.55
C GLN A 51 15.25 3.81 -14.03
N ASP A 52 15.06 3.91 -15.35
CA ASP A 52 13.87 4.51 -15.94
C ASP A 52 12.62 3.69 -15.62
N ILE A 53 12.73 2.36 -15.73
CA ILE A 53 11.63 1.45 -15.40
C ILE A 53 11.27 1.53 -13.91
N LEU A 54 12.27 1.61 -13.03
CA LEU A 54 12.04 1.82 -11.59
C LEU A 54 11.36 3.17 -11.33
N SER A 55 11.73 4.22 -12.07
CA SER A 55 11.10 5.54 -11.94
C SER A 55 9.64 5.51 -12.39
N MET A 56 9.31 4.78 -13.45
CA MET A 56 7.92 4.54 -13.88
C MET A 56 7.12 3.79 -12.81
N CYS A 57 7.70 2.73 -12.24
CA CYS A 57 7.08 1.98 -11.14
C CYS A 57 6.83 2.87 -9.92
N ALA A 58 7.79 3.72 -9.55
CA ALA A 58 7.66 4.65 -8.43
C ALA A 58 6.56 5.68 -8.66
N LEU A 59 6.46 6.23 -9.88
CA LEU A 59 5.41 7.17 -10.24
C LEU A 59 4.02 6.53 -10.16
N GLU A 60 3.87 5.31 -10.67
CA GLU A 60 2.60 4.58 -10.64
C GLU A 60 2.16 4.30 -9.20
N LEU A 61 3.06 3.77 -8.37
CA LEU A 61 2.77 3.50 -6.95
C LEU A 61 2.44 4.77 -6.16
N ALA A 62 3.16 5.87 -6.43
CA ALA A 62 2.86 7.16 -5.81
C ALA A 62 1.47 7.68 -6.24
N THR A 63 1.11 7.49 -7.52
CA THR A 63 -0.20 7.86 -8.04
C THR A 63 -1.32 7.04 -7.40
N GLU A 64 -1.16 5.72 -7.30
CA GLU A 64 -2.09 4.84 -6.59
C GLU A 64 -2.25 5.25 -5.13
N LEU A 65 -1.15 5.56 -4.44
CA LEU A 65 -1.16 6.02 -3.05
C LEU A 65 -1.91 7.35 -2.90
N ILE A 66 -1.68 8.31 -3.79
CA ILE A 66 -2.39 9.59 -3.80
C ILE A 66 -3.88 9.35 -4.04
N GLN A 67 -4.26 8.49 -4.99
CA GLN A 67 -5.66 8.15 -5.27
C GLN A 67 -6.35 7.46 -4.09
N LEU A 68 -5.65 6.54 -3.41
CA LEU A 68 -6.15 5.88 -2.21
C LEU A 68 -6.35 6.86 -1.06
N ARG A 69 -5.46 7.84 -0.89
CA ARG A 69 -5.61 8.91 0.11
C ARG A 69 -6.67 9.93 -0.27
N SER A 70 -6.88 10.18 -1.56
CA SER A 70 -7.88 11.14 -2.05
C SER A 70 -9.28 10.56 -2.10
N LYS A 71 -9.43 9.24 -2.16
CA LYS A 71 -10.71 8.60 -1.84
C LYS A 71 -10.97 8.92 -0.37
N PRO A 72 -11.95 9.78 -0.07
CA PRO A 72 -12.30 10.00 1.31
C PRO A 72 -12.70 8.64 1.90
N LEU A 73 -12.46 8.42 3.19
CA LEU A 73 -12.94 7.27 3.98
C LEU A 73 -14.49 7.13 3.99
N ILE A 74 -15.17 7.84 3.08
CA ILE A 74 -16.60 7.96 2.88
C ILE A 74 -17.05 6.81 1.97
N GLU A 75 -16.97 5.60 2.48
CA GLU A 75 -18.16 4.73 2.46
C GLU A 75 -18.66 4.46 3.89
N ASP A 76 -18.24 5.27 4.87
CA ASP A 76 -18.85 5.33 6.19
C ASP A 76 -20.16 6.14 6.20
N ASN A 77 -20.58 6.74 5.07
CA ASN A 77 -21.86 7.45 4.99
C ASN A 77 -23.08 6.54 5.22
N GLY A 78 -22.98 5.25 4.89
CA GLY A 78 -24.05 4.28 5.15
C GLY A 78 -24.15 3.94 6.63
N LEU A 79 -23.02 3.53 7.21
CA LEU A 79 -22.90 3.17 8.63
C LEU A 79 -23.22 4.37 9.55
N SER A 80 -22.73 5.56 9.23
CA SER A 80 -23.01 6.77 10.02
C SER A 80 -24.49 7.19 9.93
N LYS A 81 -25.16 6.95 8.78
CA LYS A 81 -26.61 7.14 8.65
C LYS A 81 -27.41 6.12 9.44
N GLU A 82 -27.06 4.83 9.35
CA GLU A 82 -27.69 3.76 10.13
C GLU A 82 -27.51 4.00 11.63
N LEU A 83 -26.32 4.42 12.07
CA LEU A 83 -26.05 4.83 13.44
C LEU A 83 -26.91 6.03 13.87
N ALA A 84 -27.08 7.03 13.00
CA ALA A 84 -27.91 8.19 13.29
C ALA A 84 -29.41 7.82 13.41
N GLU A 85 -29.90 6.91 12.58
CA GLU A 85 -31.28 6.39 12.66
C GLU A 85 -31.50 5.60 13.96
N ILE A 86 -30.55 4.75 14.34
CA ILE A 86 -30.60 4.02 15.61
C ILE A 86 -30.57 4.98 16.81
N GLN A 87 -29.70 6.00 16.77
CA GLN A 87 -29.66 7.04 17.82
C GLN A 87 -30.98 7.81 17.91
N HIS A 88 -31.61 8.12 16.79
CA HIS A 88 -32.90 8.81 16.75
C HIS A 88 -34.02 7.94 17.37
N LEU A 89 -34.06 6.66 17.02
CA LEU A 89 -35.02 5.69 17.58
C LEU A 89 -34.84 5.49 19.09
N LEU A 90 -33.59 5.39 19.57
CA LEU A 90 -33.30 5.29 21.00
C LEU A 90 -33.78 6.52 21.77
N LYS A 91 -33.64 7.72 21.19
CA LYS A 91 -34.15 8.97 21.78
C LYS A 91 -35.67 9.02 21.88
N GLN A 92 -36.39 8.35 20.97
CA GLN A 92 -37.84 8.27 21.01
C GLN A 92 -38.35 7.23 22.01
N VAL A 93 -37.54 6.22 22.34
CA VAL A 93 -37.89 5.14 23.28
C VAL A 93 -37.53 5.47 24.73
N GLN A 94 -36.54 6.34 24.97
CA GLN A 94 -36.28 6.91 26.30
C GLN A 94 -37.24 8.07 26.60
N LEU A 95 -38.40 7.73 27.17
CA LEU A 95 -39.17 8.60 28.06
C LEU A 95 -38.45 8.77 29.40
#